data_AF-A0A0Q8EPD5-F1
#
_entry.id   AF-A0A0Q8EPD5-F1
#
_cell.length_a   1.000
_cell.length_b   1.000
_cell.length_c   1.000
_cell.angle_alpha   90.00
_cell.angle_beta   90.00
_cell.angle_gamma   90.00
#
_symmetry.space_group_name_H-M   'P 1'
#
loop_
_entity.id
_entity.type
_entity.pdbx_description
1 polymer ?
#
loop_
_entity_poly.entity_id
_entity_poly.type
_entity_poly.pdbx_seq_one_letter_code
_entity_poly.pdbx_strand_id
1 'polypeptide(L)'
;MPLRTGTIRPISLLLSTALAAATLTGCALLDLAGDCEGTDARVKDLAALDILGSRPDGASVARGFEEVDAYCWADSGDVVVHAARTYAFPGTQADVTEHYRTAAARGGWTPYPEGPPGELCLTREDMALRIVFVTAESLAEDGHGSRPDLTTGAGYSVSVDAYVNSGAEAGC
;
A
#
# COMPACT_ATOMS: atom_id res chain seq x y z
N MET A 1 9.37 56.50 -70.99
CA MET A 1 8.94 55.58 -69.91
C MET A 1 9.28 56.21 -68.58
N PRO A 2 8.39 56.13 -67.57
CA PRO A 2 8.48 56.93 -66.35
C PRO A 2 9.04 56.12 -65.16
N LEU A 3 9.32 56.83 -64.05
CA LEU A 3 9.39 56.36 -62.65
C LEU A 3 10.60 55.48 -62.25
N ARG A 4 11.15 55.54 -61.04
CA ARG A 4 11.20 56.50 -59.92
C ARG A 4 12.21 55.89 -58.93
N THR A 5 12.85 56.76 -58.18
CA THR A 5 13.72 56.59 -56.99
C THR A 5 13.41 55.38 -56.09
N GLY A 6 14.46 54.75 -55.53
CA GLY A 6 14.34 53.83 -54.39
C GLY A 6 15.67 53.26 -53.88
N THR A 7 16.44 54.06 -53.15
CA THR A 7 17.56 53.62 -52.30
C THR A 7 17.10 52.64 -51.23
N ILE A 8 17.77 51.49 -51.07
CA ILE A 8 17.75 50.71 -49.83
C ILE A 8 19.20 50.34 -49.47
N ARG A 9 19.61 50.85 -48.30
CA ARG A 9 20.93 50.71 -47.66
C ARG A 9 21.20 49.26 -47.23
N PRO A 10 22.49 48.89 -47.02
CA PRO A 10 22.88 47.55 -46.61
C PRO A 10 22.49 47.33 -45.15
N ILE A 11 21.70 46.28 -44.88
CA ILE A 11 21.38 45.91 -43.50
C ILE A 11 22.50 45.01 -42.99
N SER A 12 23.15 45.55 -41.97
CA SER A 12 24.28 45.02 -41.22
C SER A 12 24.10 43.57 -40.78
N LEU A 13 25.13 42.78 -41.08
CA LEU A 13 25.46 41.53 -40.38
C LEU A 13 25.75 41.85 -38.92
N LEU A 14 24.83 41.48 -38.02
CA LEU A 14 25.12 41.32 -36.60
C LEU A 14 24.56 39.97 -36.16
N LEU A 15 25.46 38.98 -36.13
CA LEU A 15 25.30 37.78 -35.34
C LEU A 15 25.04 38.19 -33.89
N SER A 16 23.85 37.90 -33.39
CA SER A 16 23.56 37.89 -31.96
C SER A 16 22.88 36.58 -31.65
N THR A 17 23.70 35.54 -31.48
CA THR A 17 23.32 34.29 -30.83
C THR A 17 22.98 34.60 -29.38
N ALA A 18 21.72 34.97 -29.13
CA ALA A 18 21.18 35.00 -27.79
C ALA A 18 20.90 33.55 -27.36
N LEU A 19 21.93 32.86 -26.87
CA LEU A 19 21.72 31.74 -25.95
C LEU A 19 21.16 32.35 -24.67
N ALA A 20 19.83 32.47 -24.61
CA ALA A 20 19.13 32.63 -23.35
C ALA A 20 19.20 31.27 -22.62
N ALA A 21 20.34 31.02 -21.99
CA ALA A 21 20.44 30.14 -20.84
C ALA A 21 19.72 30.83 -19.68
N ALA A 22 18.39 30.87 -19.75
CA ALA A 22 17.57 31.18 -18.60
C ALA A 22 17.58 29.92 -17.74
N THR A 23 18.42 29.99 -16.72
CA THR A 23 18.52 29.05 -15.60
C THR A 23 17.16 28.46 -15.28
N LEU A 24 17.01 27.15 -15.45
CA LEU A 24 16.06 26.34 -14.70
C LEU A 24 16.39 26.58 -13.22
N THR A 25 15.84 27.65 -12.65
CA THR A 25 15.67 27.77 -11.21
C THR A 25 14.79 26.60 -10.86
N GLY A 26 15.44 25.50 -10.48
CA GLY A 26 14.82 24.31 -9.93
C GLY A 26 13.97 24.74 -8.76
N CYS A 27 12.70 24.99 -9.04
CA CYS A 27 11.68 24.71 -8.06
C CYS A 27 11.88 23.23 -7.74
N ALA A 28 12.25 22.99 -6.49
CA ALA A 28 12.46 21.69 -5.92
C ALA A 28 11.54 20.66 -6.59
N LEU A 29 12.12 19.56 -7.06
CA LEU A 29 11.47 18.27 -6.92
C LEU A 29 11.07 18.17 -5.45
N LEU A 30 9.92 18.76 -5.10
CA LEU A 30 9.14 18.31 -3.97
C LEU A 30 8.96 16.83 -4.27
N ASP A 31 9.41 15.99 -3.35
CA ASP A 31 9.21 14.54 -3.33
C ASP A 31 7.70 14.26 -3.41
N LEU A 32 7.17 14.33 -4.64
CA LEU A 32 5.75 14.17 -4.96
C LEU A 32 5.38 12.68 -5.10
N ALA A 33 6.38 11.80 -5.06
CA ALA A 33 6.18 10.39 -4.81
C ALA A 33 6.75 10.13 -3.40
N GLY A 34 5.88 9.86 -2.44
CA GLY A 34 6.36 9.34 -1.16
C GLY A 34 7.10 8.03 -1.40
N ASP A 35 8.15 7.78 -0.63
CA ASP A 35 8.89 6.54 -0.66
C ASP A 35 8.89 5.87 0.72
N CYS A 36 9.48 4.68 0.79
CA CYS A 36 9.60 3.91 2.02
C CYS A 36 10.82 4.29 2.87
N GLU A 37 11.52 5.40 2.56
CA GLU A 37 12.67 5.80 3.34
C GLU A 37 12.24 6.15 4.77
N GLY A 38 12.93 5.57 5.76
CA GLY A 38 12.65 5.81 7.18
C GLY A 38 11.47 5.02 7.76
N THR A 39 10.81 4.14 7.00
CA THR A 39 9.67 3.35 7.52
C THR A 39 10.09 2.11 8.31
N ASP A 40 11.39 1.77 8.40
CA ASP A 40 11.89 0.54 9.04
C ASP A 40 11.36 0.32 10.47
N ALA A 41 11.28 1.39 11.27
CA ALA A 41 10.74 1.32 12.62
C ALA A 41 9.24 1.00 12.60
N ARG A 42 8.49 1.65 11.70
CA ARG A 42 7.05 1.44 11.55
C ARG A 42 6.72 0.04 11.05
N VAL A 43 7.52 -0.52 10.13
CA VAL A 43 7.42 -1.91 9.67
C VAL A 43 7.55 -2.88 10.86
N LYS A 44 8.56 -2.66 11.72
CA LYS A 44 8.76 -3.49 12.92
C LYS A 44 7.63 -3.35 13.92
N ASP A 45 7.14 -2.13 14.14
CA ASP A 45 6.03 -1.85 15.05
C ASP A 45 4.74 -2.54 14.58
N LEU A 46 4.44 -2.48 13.27
CA LEU A 46 3.30 -3.17 12.68
C LEU A 46 3.43 -4.69 12.80
N ALA A 47 4.62 -5.24 12.50
CA ALA A 47 4.88 -6.67 12.61
C ALA A 47 4.76 -7.20 14.04
N ALA A 48 4.93 -6.33 15.05
CA ALA A 48 4.82 -6.66 16.47
C ALA A 48 3.38 -6.55 17.02
N LEU A 49 2.39 -6.16 16.21
CA LEU A 49 1.02 -6.03 16.68
C LEU A 49 0.44 -7.38 17.12
N ASP A 50 -0.03 -7.44 18.38
CA ASP A 50 -0.65 -8.64 18.97
C ASP A 50 -1.82 -9.19 18.16
N ILE A 51 -2.55 -8.33 17.43
CA ILE A 51 -3.68 -8.75 16.60
C ILE A 51 -3.25 -9.71 15.49
N LEU A 52 -2.02 -9.59 14.97
CA LEU A 52 -1.48 -10.50 13.97
C LEU A 52 -1.22 -11.90 14.55
N GLY A 53 -0.94 -11.97 15.85
CA GLY A 53 -0.76 -13.21 16.62
C GLY A 53 -2.06 -13.80 17.18
N SER A 54 -3.14 -13.02 17.21
CA SER A 54 -4.43 -13.43 17.75
C SER A 54 -5.06 -14.44 16.80
N ARG A 55 -5.29 -15.67 17.23
CA ARG A 55 -5.87 -16.71 16.37
C ARG A 55 -6.92 -17.56 17.10
N PRO A 56 -7.93 -18.09 16.41
CA PRO A 56 -8.86 -19.06 16.99
C PRO A 56 -8.11 -20.29 17.49
N ASP A 57 -8.68 -20.95 18.50
CA ASP A 57 -8.13 -22.21 19.01
C ASP A 57 -8.07 -23.28 17.90
N GLY A 58 -6.94 -23.97 17.78
CA GLY A 58 -6.70 -24.94 16.72
C GLY A 58 -6.18 -24.34 15.41
N ALA A 59 -6.12 -23.02 15.28
CA ALA A 59 -5.37 -22.38 14.19
C ALA A 59 -3.85 -22.49 14.47
N SER A 60 -3.08 -22.68 13.41
CA SER A 60 -1.63 -22.79 13.43
C SER A 60 -1.03 -21.95 12.32
N VAL A 61 0.20 -21.45 12.50
CA VAL A 61 0.89 -20.69 11.44
C VAL A 61 1.03 -21.60 10.22
N ALA A 62 0.65 -21.10 9.05
CA ALA A 62 0.71 -21.85 7.81
C ALA A 62 2.16 -22.22 7.48
N ARG A 63 2.39 -23.43 6.97
CA ARG A 63 3.73 -23.88 6.57
C ARG A 63 4.22 -23.03 5.40
N GLY A 64 5.44 -22.52 5.51
CA GLY A 64 6.02 -21.59 4.53
C GLY A 64 5.64 -20.12 4.75
N PHE A 65 4.89 -19.82 5.82
CA PHE A 65 4.52 -18.47 6.27
C PHE A 65 4.90 -18.27 7.75
N GLU A 66 6.02 -18.87 8.18
CA GLU A 66 6.47 -18.85 9.57
C GLU A 66 6.84 -17.43 10.05
N GLU A 67 7.35 -16.61 9.15
CA GLU A 67 7.69 -15.21 9.42
C GLU A 67 6.48 -14.30 9.24
N VAL A 68 6.48 -13.15 9.91
CA VAL A 68 5.53 -12.08 9.58
C VAL A 68 5.94 -11.51 8.23
N ASP A 69 5.02 -11.48 7.28
CA ASP A 69 5.24 -10.76 6.02
C ASP A 69 5.05 -9.27 6.29
N ALA A 70 6.14 -8.50 6.35
CA ALA A 70 6.08 -7.09 6.67
C ALA A 70 7.05 -6.29 5.80
N TYR A 71 6.52 -5.26 5.15
CA TYR A 71 7.25 -4.44 4.20
C TYR A 71 6.56 -3.07 4.04
N CYS A 72 7.19 -2.20 3.26
CA CYS A 72 6.57 -0.97 2.80
C CYS A 72 6.50 -0.98 1.28
N TRP A 73 5.44 -0.40 0.73
CA TRP A 73 5.26 -0.20 -0.71
C TRP A 73 4.72 1.20 -1.00
N ALA A 74 5.03 1.70 -2.20
CA ALA A 74 4.71 3.06 -2.63
C ALA A 74 4.43 3.10 -4.15
N ASP A 75 3.55 2.23 -4.65
CA ASP A 75 3.27 2.08 -6.08
C ASP A 75 2.06 2.91 -6.59
N SER A 76 1.22 3.41 -5.67
CA SER A 76 -0.05 4.08 -5.97
C SER A 76 -0.08 5.57 -5.61
N GLY A 77 1.05 6.14 -5.19
CA GLY A 77 1.16 7.52 -4.72
C GLY A 77 0.98 7.66 -3.20
N ASP A 78 0.41 6.65 -2.54
CA ASP A 78 0.44 6.51 -1.09
C ASP A 78 1.62 5.63 -0.65
N VAL A 79 2.20 5.95 0.50
CA VAL A 79 3.20 5.10 1.17
C VAL A 79 2.47 4.26 2.20
N VAL A 80 2.50 2.94 2.02
CA VAL A 80 1.78 2.01 2.89
C VAL A 80 2.77 1.06 3.53
N VAL A 81 2.74 0.99 4.85
CA VAL A 81 3.43 -0.05 5.62
C VAL A 81 2.46 -1.19 5.86
N HIS A 82 2.88 -2.39 5.49
CA HIS A 82 2.09 -3.61 5.56
C HIS A 82 2.69 -4.59 6.56
N ALA A 83 1.82 -5.32 7.27
CA ALA A 83 2.21 -6.53 7.99
C ALA A 83 1.09 -7.57 7.97
N ALA A 84 1.43 -8.84 7.72
CA ALA A 84 0.48 -9.93 7.66
C ALA A 84 0.99 -11.23 8.29
N ARG A 85 0.03 -12.06 8.72
CA ARG A 85 0.26 -13.47 9.08
C ARG A 85 -0.79 -14.37 8.46
N THR A 86 -0.32 -15.51 7.96
CA THR A 86 -1.17 -16.54 7.37
C THR A 86 -1.28 -17.75 8.30
N TYR A 87 -2.50 -18.22 8.49
CA TYR A 87 -2.83 -19.33 9.36
C TYR A 87 -3.54 -20.44 8.58
N ALA A 88 -3.24 -21.68 8.97
CA ALA A 88 -4.04 -22.85 8.67
C ALA A 88 -4.97 -23.15 9.87
N PHE A 89 -6.25 -23.37 9.60
CA PHE A 89 -7.31 -23.55 10.58
C PHE A 89 -8.39 -24.50 10.04
N PRO A 90 -8.64 -25.65 10.69
CA PRO A 90 -9.61 -26.62 10.21
C PRO A 90 -11.08 -26.27 10.54
N GLY A 91 -11.33 -25.15 11.23
CA GLY A 91 -12.69 -24.68 11.56
C GLY A 91 -13.34 -23.87 10.45
N THR A 92 -14.28 -22.99 10.80
CA THR A 92 -15.08 -22.25 9.82
C THR A 92 -14.66 -20.80 9.65
N GLN A 93 -15.02 -20.20 8.51
CA GLN A 93 -14.86 -18.76 8.28
C GLN A 93 -15.62 -17.91 9.31
N ALA A 94 -16.76 -18.41 9.80
CA ALA A 94 -17.55 -17.74 10.83
C ALA A 94 -16.79 -17.67 12.16
N ASP A 95 -16.12 -18.76 12.56
CA ASP A 95 -15.31 -18.80 13.79
C ASP A 95 -14.14 -17.82 13.72
N VAL A 96 -13.46 -17.73 12.56
CA VAL A 96 -12.39 -16.75 12.33
C VAL A 96 -12.94 -15.33 12.44
N THR A 97 -14.06 -15.06 11.78
CA THR A 97 -14.68 -13.73 11.77
C THR A 97 -15.10 -13.30 13.18
N GLU A 98 -15.75 -14.18 13.95
CA GLU A 98 -16.16 -13.91 15.32
C GLU A 98 -14.96 -13.68 16.25
N HIS A 99 -13.92 -14.51 16.12
CA HIS A 99 -12.68 -14.36 16.87
C HIS A 99 -12.06 -12.99 16.65
N TYR A 100 -11.88 -12.58 15.40
CA TYR A 100 -11.23 -11.30 15.09
C TYR A 100 -12.10 -10.10 15.41
N ARG A 101 -13.43 -10.16 15.25
CA ARG A 101 -14.32 -9.10 15.78
C ARG A 101 -14.10 -8.90 17.28
N THR A 102 -14.05 -9.99 18.02
CA THR A 102 -13.86 -9.95 19.46
C THR A 102 -12.46 -9.46 19.85
N ALA A 103 -11.41 -9.96 19.20
CA ALA A 103 -10.02 -9.56 19.47
C ALA A 103 -9.76 -8.10 19.09
N ALA A 104 -10.24 -7.67 17.93
CA ALA A 104 -10.09 -6.32 17.43
C ALA A 104 -10.86 -5.32 18.31
N ALA A 105 -12.09 -5.63 18.74
CA ALA A 105 -12.83 -4.77 19.68
C ALA A 105 -12.08 -4.55 21.00
N ARG A 106 -11.43 -5.58 21.56
CA ARG A 106 -10.57 -5.45 22.75
C ARG A 106 -9.33 -4.58 22.51
N GLY A 107 -8.82 -4.58 21.28
CA GLY A 107 -7.68 -3.78 20.84
C GLY A 107 -8.02 -2.36 20.39
N GLY A 108 -9.27 -1.92 20.56
CA GLY A 108 -9.74 -0.57 20.20
C GLY A 108 -10.02 -0.37 18.70
N TRP A 109 -10.12 -1.45 17.93
CA TRP A 109 -10.48 -1.39 16.52
C TRP A 109 -12.00 -1.25 16.35
N THR A 110 -12.43 -0.52 15.33
CA THR A 110 -13.84 -0.29 15.00
C THR A 110 -14.17 -0.77 13.59
N PRO A 111 -15.36 -1.34 13.33
CA PRO A 111 -15.75 -1.68 11.96
C PRO A 111 -15.72 -0.47 11.04
N TYR A 112 -15.19 -0.63 9.83
CA TYR A 112 -15.25 0.41 8.82
C TYR A 112 -16.68 0.54 8.27
N PRO A 113 -17.31 1.73 8.30
CA PRO A 113 -18.73 1.89 8.03
C PRO A 113 -19.11 1.62 6.56
N GLU A 114 -18.19 1.83 5.62
CA GLU A 114 -18.43 1.61 4.19
C GLU A 114 -17.88 0.25 3.71
N GLY A 115 -17.48 -0.62 4.64
CA GLY A 115 -16.90 -1.91 4.32
C GLY A 115 -17.88 -2.85 3.59
N PRO A 116 -17.41 -3.63 2.60
CA PRO A 116 -18.27 -4.55 1.88
C PRO A 116 -18.89 -5.62 2.79
N PRO A 117 -20.14 -6.03 2.54
CA PRO A 117 -20.85 -6.99 3.38
C PRO A 117 -20.16 -8.36 3.36
N GLY A 118 -19.80 -8.85 4.55
CA GLY A 118 -19.15 -10.15 4.72
C GLY A 118 -17.63 -10.09 4.83
N GLU A 119 -17.01 -8.95 4.53
CA GLU A 119 -15.60 -8.72 4.79
C GLU A 119 -15.40 -8.13 6.19
N LEU A 120 -14.32 -8.54 6.84
CA LEU A 120 -13.96 -8.00 8.14
C LEU A 120 -12.89 -6.93 7.94
N CYS A 121 -13.36 -5.71 7.67
CA CYS A 121 -12.55 -4.50 7.68
C CYS A 121 -12.77 -3.75 9.00
N LEU A 122 -11.69 -3.53 9.74
CA LEU A 122 -11.70 -2.69 10.94
C LEU A 122 -10.60 -1.64 10.86
N THR A 123 -10.80 -0.50 11.49
CA THR A 123 -9.83 0.59 11.52
C THR A 123 -9.45 0.95 12.95
N ARG A 124 -8.24 1.48 13.11
CA ARG A 124 -7.74 2.05 14.36
C ARG A 124 -6.65 3.06 14.03
N GLU A 125 -6.87 4.32 14.36
CA GLU A 125 -5.95 5.41 13.99
C GLU A 125 -5.69 5.44 12.48
N ASP A 126 -4.43 5.37 12.05
CA ASP A 126 -3.96 5.31 10.66
C ASP A 126 -3.91 3.88 10.10
N MET A 127 -4.42 2.89 10.84
CA MET A 127 -4.34 1.47 10.48
C MET A 127 -5.68 0.90 10.01
N ALA A 128 -5.63 0.04 8.99
CA ALA A 128 -6.72 -0.80 8.53
C ALA A 128 -6.35 -2.29 8.71
N LEU A 129 -7.22 -3.03 9.40
CA LEU A 129 -7.12 -4.47 9.64
C LEU A 129 -8.08 -5.20 8.71
N ARG A 130 -7.55 -6.17 7.94
CA ARG A 130 -8.32 -7.03 7.04
C ARG A 130 -8.06 -8.50 7.32
N ILE A 131 -9.13 -9.29 7.28
CA ILE A 131 -9.08 -10.75 7.31
C ILE A 131 -9.54 -11.26 5.96
N VAL A 132 -8.68 -12.00 5.26
CA VAL A 132 -8.94 -12.55 3.92
C VAL A 132 -8.80 -14.06 3.96
N PHE A 133 -9.77 -14.79 3.41
CA PHE A 133 -9.69 -16.25 3.30
C PHE A 133 -8.87 -16.64 2.07
N VAL A 134 -7.89 -17.51 2.28
CA VAL A 134 -6.91 -17.87 1.26
C VAL A 134 -7.57 -18.81 0.24
N THR A 135 -7.39 -18.48 -1.04
CA THR A 135 -7.84 -19.31 -2.17
C THR A 135 -6.64 -19.77 -3.01
N ALA A 136 -6.83 -20.82 -3.81
CA ALA A 136 -5.77 -21.28 -4.71
C ALA A 136 -5.37 -20.24 -5.75
N GLU A 137 -6.32 -19.39 -6.14
CA GLU A 137 -6.11 -18.27 -7.06
C GLU A 137 -5.24 -17.20 -6.40
N SER A 138 -5.60 -16.71 -5.19
CA SER A 138 -4.81 -15.69 -4.47
C SER A 138 -3.35 -16.11 -4.26
N LEU A 139 -3.11 -17.36 -3.83
CA LEU A 139 -1.74 -17.86 -3.65
C LEU A 139 -0.94 -17.97 -4.96
N ALA A 140 -1.61 -18.20 -6.09
CA ALA A 140 -0.95 -18.25 -7.38
C ALA A 140 -0.57 -16.84 -7.85
N GLU A 141 -1.47 -15.86 -7.65
CA GLU A 141 -1.24 -14.44 -7.94
C GLU A 141 -0.07 -13.88 -7.12
N ASP A 142 -0.01 -14.24 -5.84
CA ASP A 142 1.07 -13.84 -4.91
C ASP A 142 2.38 -14.63 -5.10
N GLY A 143 2.43 -15.56 -6.06
CA GLY A 143 3.63 -16.36 -6.36
C GLY A 143 3.96 -17.45 -5.34
N HIS A 144 3.04 -17.77 -4.42
CA HIS A 144 3.18 -18.83 -3.43
C HIS A 144 2.89 -20.24 -3.99
N GLY A 145 2.28 -20.32 -5.18
CA GLY A 145 2.01 -21.56 -5.90
C GLY A 145 0.94 -22.43 -5.22
N SER A 146 0.98 -23.73 -5.47
CA SER A 146 -0.04 -24.65 -4.91
C SER A 146 0.22 -24.96 -3.43
N ARG A 147 -0.79 -24.70 -2.59
CA ARG A 147 -0.84 -25.03 -1.15
C ARG A 147 -2.21 -25.63 -0.79
N PRO A 148 -2.46 -26.91 -1.10
CA PRO A 148 -3.77 -27.52 -0.87
C PRO A 148 -4.21 -27.48 0.60
N ASP A 149 -3.26 -27.43 1.53
CA ASP A 149 -3.48 -27.28 2.96
C ASP A 149 -4.07 -25.92 3.38
N LEU A 150 -4.04 -24.92 2.50
CA LEU A 150 -4.61 -23.59 2.73
C LEU A 150 -5.87 -23.34 1.90
N THR A 151 -6.01 -24.00 0.74
CA THR A 151 -7.03 -23.63 -0.25
C THR A 151 -8.35 -24.36 -0.10
N THR A 152 -8.44 -25.40 0.72
CA THR A 152 -9.70 -26.14 0.97
C THR A 152 -10.51 -25.54 2.11
N GLY A 153 -10.55 -24.21 2.21
CA GLY A 153 -11.21 -23.47 3.28
C GLY A 153 -10.45 -23.45 4.61
N ALA A 154 -9.22 -23.97 4.61
CA ALA A 154 -8.41 -24.07 5.81
C ALA A 154 -7.46 -22.87 6.02
N GLY A 155 -7.26 -22.00 5.03
CA GLY A 155 -6.33 -20.88 5.11
C GLY A 155 -7.03 -19.54 5.32
N TYR A 156 -6.46 -18.67 6.14
CA TYR A 156 -6.79 -17.25 6.16
C TYR A 156 -5.55 -16.40 6.45
N SER A 157 -5.54 -15.17 5.95
CA SER A 157 -4.53 -14.14 6.24
C SER A 157 -5.16 -13.04 7.09
N VAL A 158 -4.44 -12.61 8.12
CA VAL A 158 -4.73 -11.37 8.85
C VAL A 158 -3.67 -10.36 8.45
N SER A 159 -4.11 -9.17 8.06
CA SER A 159 -3.22 -8.12 7.56
C SER A 159 -3.56 -6.77 8.18
N VAL A 160 -2.54 -5.96 8.41
CA VAL A 160 -2.66 -4.57 8.83
C VAL A 160 -1.89 -3.70 7.85
N ASP A 161 -2.59 -2.71 7.29
CA ASP A 161 -1.98 -1.61 6.54
C ASP A 161 -1.95 -0.36 7.41
N ALA A 162 -0.86 0.40 7.35
CA ALA A 162 -0.76 1.75 7.91
C ALA A 162 -0.37 2.75 6.81
N TYR A 163 -1.16 3.81 6.66
CA TYR A 163 -0.95 4.82 5.64
C TYR A 163 -0.04 5.94 6.17
N VAL A 164 1.12 6.13 5.54
CA VAL A 164 2.12 7.10 5.97
C VAL A 164 1.87 8.42 5.24
N ASN A 165 1.72 9.51 6.00
CA ASN A 165 1.59 10.89 5.48
C ASN A 165 0.42 11.15 4.50
N SER A 166 -0.55 10.25 4.36
CA SER A 166 -1.62 10.38 3.36
C SER A 166 -2.64 11.48 3.69
N GLY A 167 -2.73 11.90 4.96
CA GLY A 167 -3.82 12.79 5.44
C GLY A 167 -5.22 12.19 5.26
N ALA A 168 -5.31 10.98 4.72
CA ALA A 168 -6.52 10.21 4.50
C ALA A 168 -6.79 9.34 5.74
N GLU A 169 -8.05 9.21 6.10
CA GLU A 169 -8.45 8.24 7.13
C GLU A 169 -8.18 6.82 6.61
N ALA A 170 -7.71 5.95 7.50
CA ALA A 170 -7.55 4.54 7.16
C ALA A 170 -8.91 3.96 6.77
N GLY A 171 -8.93 3.22 5.66
CA GLY A 171 -10.14 2.62 5.11
C GLY A 171 -9.86 1.30 4.43
N CYS A 172 -10.93 0.56 4.19
CA CYS A 172 -11.01 -0.47 3.17
C CYS A 172 -12.13 -0.05 2.22
#